data_AF-A0A926H468-F1
#
_entry.id   AF-A0A926H468-F1
#
_cell.length_a   1.000
_cell.length_b   1.000
_cell.length_c   1.000
_cell.angle_alpha   90.00
_cell.angle_beta   90.00
_cell.angle_gamma   90.00
#
_symmetry.space_group_name_H-M   'P 1'
#
loop_
_entity.id
_entity.type
_entity.pdbx_description
1 polymer ?
#
loop_
_entity_poly.entity_id
_entity_poly.type
_entity_poly.pdbx_seq_one_letter_code
_entity_poly.pdbx_strand_id
1 'polypeptide(L)'
;MNLNLLKADLPEVSFSYSEQLLFEAEAIARGFAPGGFETATQRFRAGVSQSLLSFGVPAAQADAYASALPTLTAANFKMQLSQQQYLDLFMRPVEGWVQNRRSGVVGQEIPAMTTPSGAPVAGLVRRLLYRSEEINSNPNTPTGLTVDTPQWFDK
;
A
#
# COMPACT_ATOMS: atom_id res chain seq x y z
N MET A 1 10.20 20.39 -1.43
CA MET A 1 9.00 20.01 -0.64
C MET A 1 7.76 20.43 -1.42
N ASN A 2 6.78 19.56 -1.65
CA ASN A 2 5.55 19.90 -2.36
C ASN A 2 4.59 20.65 -1.42
N LEU A 3 4.45 21.96 -1.61
CA LEU A 3 3.63 22.81 -0.75
C LEU A 3 2.13 22.50 -0.84
N ASN A 4 1.68 21.78 -1.88
CA ASN A 4 0.28 21.37 -2.00
C ASN A 4 -0.16 20.39 -0.92
N LEU A 5 0.79 19.70 -0.26
CA LEU A 5 0.51 18.70 0.78
C LEU A 5 0.40 19.23 2.20
N LEU A 6 0.64 20.53 2.38
CA LEU A 6 0.59 21.20 3.69
C LEU A 6 -0.58 22.17 3.80
N LYS A 7 -1.50 22.15 2.84
CA LYS A 7 -2.65 23.05 2.85
C LYS A 7 -3.68 22.58 3.88
N ALA A 8 -4.25 23.54 4.59
CA ALA A 8 -5.29 23.28 5.59
C ALA A 8 -6.58 22.71 4.98
N ASP A 9 -6.81 22.94 3.69
CA ASP A 9 -7.97 22.49 2.93
C ASP A 9 -7.69 21.24 2.08
N LEU A 10 -6.57 20.55 2.31
CA LEU A 10 -6.31 19.28 1.63
C LEU A 10 -7.41 18.27 2.00
N PRO A 11 -8.09 17.66 1.00
CA PRO A 11 -9.16 16.72 1.28
C PRO A 11 -8.63 15.45 1.95
N GLU A 12 -9.41 14.91 2.88
CA GLU A 12 -9.22 13.55 3.37
C GLU A 12 -9.76 12.58 2.32
N VAL A 13 -8.86 11.81 1.71
CA VAL A 13 -9.21 10.86 0.66
C VAL A 13 -9.38 9.47 1.27
N SER A 14 -10.61 8.96 1.30
CA SER A 14 -10.84 7.58 1.74
C SER A 14 -10.46 6.56 0.67
N PHE A 15 -10.78 6.81 -0.60
CA PHE A 15 -10.47 5.95 -1.74
C PHE A 15 -10.27 6.79 -3.00
N SER A 16 -9.23 6.49 -3.79
CA SER A 16 -8.86 7.27 -4.96
C SER A 16 -9.03 6.48 -6.26
N TYR A 17 -9.17 7.21 -7.38
CA TYR A 17 -9.20 6.58 -8.70
C TYR A 17 -7.84 5.95 -9.07
N SER A 18 -6.72 6.54 -8.63
CA SER A 18 -5.39 5.95 -8.81
C SER A 18 -5.27 4.60 -8.09
N GLU A 19 -5.76 4.49 -6.86
CA GLU A 19 -5.81 3.24 -6.11
C GLU A 19 -6.67 2.18 -6.80
N GLN A 20 -7.86 2.55 -7.29
CA GLN A 20 -8.71 1.64 -8.05
C GLN A 20 -7.96 1.06 -9.26
N LEU A 21 -7.33 1.91 -10.06
CA LEU A 21 -6.58 1.49 -11.25
C LEU A 21 -5.42 0.55 -10.89
N LEU A 22 -4.72 0.82 -9.78
CA LEU A 22 -3.64 -0.04 -9.29
C LEU A 22 -4.17 -1.40 -8.79
N PHE A 23 -5.33 -1.44 -8.14
CA PHE A 23 -5.97 -2.71 -7.76
C PHE A 23 -6.50 -3.49 -8.96
N GLU A 24 -7.07 -2.81 -9.96
CA GLU A 24 -7.44 -3.46 -11.23
C GLU A 24 -6.23 -4.08 -11.91
N ALA A 25 -5.11 -3.34 -11.98
CA ALA A 25 -3.85 -3.84 -12.52
C ALA A 25 -3.36 -5.09 -11.78
N GLU A 26 -3.41 -5.07 -10.44
CA GLU A 26 -3.02 -6.21 -9.62
C GLU A 26 -3.94 -7.41 -9.80
N ALA A 27 -5.27 -7.20 -9.84
CA ALA A 27 -6.24 -8.26 -10.05
C ALA A 27 -6.05 -8.94 -11.41
N ILE A 28 -5.83 -8.16 -12.48
CA ILE A 28 -5.54 -8.69 -13.82
C ILE A 28 -4.20 -9.44 -13.82
N ALA A 29 -3.14 -8.87 -13.22
CA ALA A 29 -1.82 -9.51 -13.16
C ALA A 29 -1.82 -10.83 -12.36
N ARG A 30 -2.72 -10.96 -11.36
CA ARG A 30 -2.96 -12.20 -10.60
C ARG A 30 -3.86 -13.21 -11.35
N GLY A 31 -4.44 -12.82 -12.47
CA GLY A 31 -5.35 -13.67 -13.26
C GLY A 31 -6.78 -13.73 -12.71
N PHE A 32 -7.18 -12.79 -11.83
CA PHE A 32 -8.56 -12.70 -11.33
C PHE A 32 -9.50 -12.03 -12.33
N ALA A 33 -8.95 -11.37 -13.35
CA ALA A 33 -9.67 -10.71 -14.44
C ALA A 33 -8.94 -10.94 -15.78
N PRO A 34 -9.65 -10.91 -16.93
CA PRO A 34 -9.05 -11.09 -18.25
C PRO A 34 -8.12 -9.92 -18.64
N GLY A 35 -7.26 -10.14 -19.63
CA GLY A 35 -6.38 -9.12 -20.23
C GLY A 35 -4.88 -9.35 -20.02
N GLY A 36 -4.51 -10.17 -19.04
CA GLY A 36 -3.11 -10.55 -18.79
C GLY A 36 -2.20 -9.34 -18.52
N PHE A 37 -0.89 -9.55 -18.69
CA PHE A 37 0.09 -8.52 -18.32
C PHE A 37 0.06 -7.25 -19.19
N GLU A 38 -0.45 -7.33 -20.42
CA GLU A 38 -0.60 -6.16 -21.28
C GLU A 38 -1.65 -5.19 -20.71
N THR A 39 -2.87 -5.67 -20.46
CA THR A 39 -3.92 -4.84 -19.84
C THR A 39 -3.55 -4.42 -18.42
N ALA A 40 -2.91 -5.31 -17.64
CA ALA A 40 -2.41 -4.95 -16.32
C ALA A 40 -1.39 -3.79 -16.38
N THR A 41 -0.50 -3.79 -17.38
CA THR A 41 0.48 -2.70 -17.59
C THR A 41 -0.22 -1.39 -17.94
N GLN A 42 -1.27 -1.43 -18.76
CA GLN A 42 -2.04 -0.23 -19.10
C GLN A 42 -2.71 0.37 -17.87
N ARG A 43 -3.37 -0.46 -17.04
CA ARG A 43 -3.99 -0.03 -15.78
C ARG A 43 -2.96 0.48 -14.77
N PHE A 44 -1.84 -0.21 -14.65
CA PHE A 44 -0.73 0.18 -13.79
C PHE A 44 -0.21 1.58 -14.12
N ARG A 45 0.13 1.83 -15.38
CA ARG A 45 0.63 3.14 -15.83
C ARG A 45 -0.44 4.24 -15.69
N ALA A 46 -1.71 3.93 -15.97
CA ALA A 46 -2.80 4.87 -15.76
C ALA A 46 -2.97 5.24 -14.28
N GLY A 47 -2.87 4.26 -13.37
CA GLY A 47 -2.93 4.49 -11.92
C GLY A 47 -1.78 5.37 -11.42
N VAL A 48 -0.57 5.12 -11.90
CA VAL A 48 0.61 5.94 -11.58
C VAL A 48 0.46 7.37 -12.09
N SER A 49 0.06 7.55 -13.36
CA SER A 49 -0.15 8.89 -13.92
C SER A 49 -1.19 9.65 -13.08
N GLN A 50 -2.30 8.99 -12.74
CA GLN A 50 -3.34 9.61 -11.91
C GLN A 50 -2.88 9.95 -10.49
N SER A 51 -2.04 9.11 -9.89
CA SER A 51 -1.45 9.39 -8.59
C SER A 51 -0.64 10.68 -8.65
N LEU A 52 0.28 10.80 -9.62
CA LEU A 52 1.11 11.98 -9.80
C LEU A 52 0.28 13.25 -10.07
N LEU A 53 -0.77 13.14 -10.89
CA LEU A 53 -1.70 14.23 -11.15
C LEU A 53 -2.40 14.72 -9.87
N SER A 54 -2.82 13.81 -8.97
CA SER A 54 -3.44 14.19 -7.70
C SER A 54 -2.49 14.97 -6.78
N PHE A 55 -1.18 14.75 -6.92
CA PHE A 55 -0.14 15.51 -6.22
C PHE A 55 0.25 16.82 -6.92
N GLY A 56 -0.40 17.15 -8.04
CA GLY A 56 -0.18 18.38 -8.80
C GLY A 56 1.03 18.33 -9.74
N VAL A 57 1.52 17.14 -10.08
CA VAL A 57 2.57 16.98 -11.11
C VAL A 57 1.99 17.33 -12.48
N PRO A 58 2.69 18.11 -13.34
CA PRO A 58 2.21 18.42 -14.68
C PRO A 58 1.95 17.16 -15.51
N ALA A 59 0.85 17.13 -16.26
CA ALA A 59 0.42 15.94 -17.02
C ALA A 59 1.50 15.35 -17.93
N ALA A 60 2.23 16.19 -18.67
CA ALA A 60 3.31 15.74 -19.53
C ALA A 60 4.44 15.01 -18.77
N GLN A 61 4.72 15.42 -17.52
CA GLN A 61 5.72 14.76 -16.67
C GLN A 61 5.17 13.47 -16.04
N ALA A 62 3.90 13.47 -15.63
CA ALA A 62 3.23 12.29 -15.11
C ALA A 62 3.18 11.17 -16.17
N ASP A 63 2.79 11.51 -17.40
CA ASP A 63 2.71 10.56 -18.52
C ASP A 63 4.09 10.06 -18.94
N ALA A 64 5.10 10.94 -18.96
CA ALA A 64 6.49 10.54 -19.24
C ALA A 64 7.01 9.55 -18.20
N TYR A 65 6.78 9.81 -16.90
CA TYR A 65 7.18 8.90 -15.82
C TYR A 65 6.44 7.57 -15.91
N ALA A 66 5.11 7.60 -16.06
CA ALA A 66 4.29 6.40 -16.16
C ALA A 66 4.68 5.54 -17.36
N SER A 67 4.98 6.16 -18.52
CA SER A 67 5.40 5.46 -19.73
C SER A 67 6.78 4.82 -19.59
N ALA A 68 7.67 5.39 -18.77
CA ALA A 68 9.00 4.85 -18.52
C ALA A 68 9.00 3.63 -17.58
N LEU A 69 7.90 3.38 -16.85
CA LEU A 69 7.78 2.20 -16.00
C LEU A 69 7.78 0.91 -16.84
N PRO A 70 8.37 -0.19 -16.33
CA PRO A 70 8.49 -1.43 -17.08
C PRO A 70 7.11 -2.04 -17.37
N THR A 71 7.02 -2.80 -18.46
CA THR A 71 5.90 -3.70 -18.68
C THR A 71 5.86 -4.74 -17.57
N LEU A 72 4.66 -5.00 -17.05
CA LEU A 72 4.47 -6.02 -16.02
C LEU A 72 4.71 -7.41 -16.61
N THR A 73 5.25 -8.29 -15.79
CA THR A 73 5.52 -9.69 -16.10
C THR A 73 5.31 -10.52 -14.85
N ALA A 74 5.22 -11.84 -14.98
CA ALA A 74 5.12 -12.74 -13.85
C ALA A 74 6.26 -12.55 -12.82
N ALA A 75 7.44 -12.13 -13.27
CA ALA A 75 8.60 -11.94 -12.41
C ALA A 75 8.59 -10.62 -11.63
N ASN A 76 7.96 -9.55 -12.14
CA ASN A 76 8.09 -8.21 -11.58
C ASN A 76 6.79 -7.60 -11.04
N PHE A 77 5.61 -8.14 -11.39
CA PHE A 77 4.36 -7.40 -11.17
C PHE A 77 4.09 -7.08 -9.71
N LYS A 78 4.35 -8.03 -8.80
CA LYS A 78 4.15 -7.83 -7.35
C LYS A 78 4.98 -6.66 -6.83
N MET A 79 6.25 -6.59 -7.24
CA MET A 79 7.17 -5.54 -6.81
C MET A 79 6.77 -4.18 -7.36
N GLN A 80 6.54 -4.09 -8.67
CA GLN A 80 6.22 -2.83 -9.35
C GLN A 80 4.90 -2.24 -8.84
N LEU A 81 3.85 -3.07 -8.72
CA LEU A 81 2.55 -2.62 -8.23
C LEU A 81 2.62 -2.22 -6.75
N SER A 82 3.23 -3.04 -5.89
CA SER A 82 3.28 -2.73 -4.45
C SER A 82 4.06 -1.45 -4.16
N GLN A 83 5.14 -1.19 -4.91
CA GLN A 83 5.88 0.07 -4.79
C GLN A 83 5.02 1.29 -5.13
N GLN A 84 4.30 1.25 -6.26
CA GLN A 84 3.46 2.38 -6.68
C GLN A 84 2.20 2.53 -5.82
N GLN A 85 1.62 1.42 -5.33
CA GLN A 85 0.53 1.46 -4.34
C GLN A 85 1.00 2.10 -3.02
N TYR A 86 2.20 1.77 -2.54
CA TYR A 86 2.76 2.40 -1.34
C TYR A 86 2.98 3.91 -1.53
N LEU A 87 3.46 4.34 -2.69
CA LEU A 87 3.64 5.75 -3.02
C LEU A 87 2.32 6.51 -3.15
N ASP A 88 1.31 5.91 -3.78
CA ASP A 88 -0.04 6.50 -3.89
C ASP A 88 -0.68 6.75 -2.51
N LEU A 89 -0.39 5.87 -1.56
CA LEU A 89 -0.93 5.91 -0.20
C LEU A 89 -0.13 6.80 0.77
N PHE A 90 0.82 7.61 0.29
CA PHE A 90 1.70 8.40 1.17
C PHE A 90 0.94 9.31 2.14
N MET A 91 -0.16 9.95 1.69
CA MET A 91 -1.01 10.80 2.54
C MET A 91 -2.10 10.02 3.29
N ARG A 92 -2.12 8.69 3.17
CA ARG A 92 -3.13 7.78 3.72
C ARG A 92 -2.41 6.69 4.53
N PRO A 93 -1.83 7.05 5.69
CA PRO A 93 -0.84 6.22 6.36
C PRO A 93 -1.39 4.90 6.89
N VAL A 94 -2.67 4.85 7.28
CA VAL A 94 -3.31 3.61 7.75
C VAL A 94 -3.41 2.62 6.59
N GLU A 95 -3.87 3.07 5.44
CA GLU A 95 -3.99 2.30 4.21
C GLU A 95 -2.61 1.90 3.68
N GLY A 96 -1.63 2.82 3.72
CA GLY A 96 -0.24 2.54 3.35
C GLY A 96 0.38 1.45 4.23
N TRP A 97 0.11 1.46 5.54
CA TRP A 97 0.55 0.42 6.47
C TRP A 97 -0.15 -0.93 6.23
N VAL A 98 -1.45 -0.93 5.93
CA VAL A 98 -2.18 -2.15 5.56
C VAL A 98 -1.67 -2.71 4.23
N GLN A 99 -1.45 -1.85 3.24
CA GLN A 99 -0.96 -2.22 1.92
C GLN A 99 0.46 -2.80 1.99
N ASN A 100 1.36 -2.21 2.78
CA ASN A 100 2.69 -2.76 2.99
C ASN A 100 2.61 -4.19 3.57
N ARG A 101 1.80 -4.42 4.61
CA ARG A 101 1.62 -5.76 5.20
C ARG A 101 0.99 -6.77 4.23
N ARG A 102 0.16 -6.33 3.28
CA ARG A 102 -0.47 -7.20 2.25
C ARG A 102 0.45 -7.49 1.05
N SER A 103 1.49 -6.68 0.84
CA SER A 103 2.30 -6.71 -0.39
C SER A 103 3.14 -7.99 -0.55
N GLY A 104 3.44 -8.68 0.54
CA GLY A 104 4.26 -9.89 0.56
C GLY A 104 4.00 -10.72 1.81
N VAL A 105 4.66 -11.88 1.88
CA VAL A 105 4.69 -12.68 3.11
C VAL A 105 5.47 -11.94 4.19
N VAL A 106 5.25 -12.29 5.45
CA VAL A 106 5.93 -11.66 6.60
C VAL A 106 7.46 -11.61 6.40
N GLY A 107 8.02 -10.40 6.41
CA GLY A 107 9.45 -10.14 6.20
C GLY A 107 9.87 -9.98 4.73
N GLN A 108 8.94 -10.04 3.79
CA GLN A 108 9.13 -9.83 2.35
C GLN A 108 8.18 -8.76 1.79
N GLU A 109 7.78 -7.82 2.65
CA GLU A 109 6.94 -6.69 2.29
C GLU A 109 7.67 -5.73 1.35
N ILE A 110 6.89 -4.94 0.64
CA ILE A 110 7.34 -3.98 -0.37
C ILE A 110 6.74 -2.60 -0.01
N PRO A 111 7.57 -1.59 0.29
CA PRO A 111 9.03 -1.66 0.44
C PRO A 111 9.46 -2.53 1.64
N ALA A 112 10.66 -3.08 1.55
CA ALA A 112 11.25 -3.85 2.65
C ALA A 112 11.59 -2.92 3.82
N MET A 113 11.23 -3.34 5.03
CA MET A 113 11.48 -2.60 6.26
C MET A 113 12.18 -3.54 7.25
N THR A 114 13.05 -2.97 8.08
CA THR A 114 13.80 -3.73 9.09
C THR A 114 13.41 -3.27 10.49
N THR A 115 13.37 -4.22 11.43
CA THR A 115 13.15 -3.90 12.84
C THR A 115 14.28 -2.99 13.34
N PRO A 116 13.99 -1.80 13.90
CA PRO A 116 15.01 -0.92 14.44
C PRO A 116 15.76 -1.56 15.61
N SER A 117 17.03 -1.18 15.79
CA SER A 117 17.80 -1.59 16.98
C SER A 117 17.13 -1.07 18.26
N GLY A 118 17.03 -1.92 19.28
CA GLY A 118 16.38 -1.60 20.55
C GLY A 118 14.86 -1.69 20.54
N ALA A 119 14.25 -2.24 19.48
CA ALA A 119 12.82 -2.52 19.48
C ALA A 119 12.46 -3.52 20.61
N PRO A 120 11.31 -3.32 21.29
CA PRO A 120 10.87 -4.21 22.38
C PRO A 120 10.35 -5.57 21.89
N VAL A 121 10.23 -5.75 20.57
CA VAL A 121 9.76 -6.95 19.88
C VAL A 121 10.70 -7.28 18.72
N ALA A 122 10.70 -8.53 18.27
CA ALA A 122 11.60 -8.98 17.21
C ALA A 122 11.14 -8.53 15.82
N GLY A 123 9.83 -8.46 15.59
CA GLY A 123 9.25 -8.06 14.32
C GLY A 123 8.85 -6.59 14.22
N LEU A 124 8.43 -6.19 13.02
CA LEU A 124 7.73 -4.92 12.80
C LEU A 124 6.33 -4.95 13.41
N VAL A 125 5.77 -3.78 13.71
CA VAL A 125 4.39 -3.66 14.21
C VAL A 125 3.41 -4.13 13.13
N ARG A 126 2.57 -5.11 13.46
CA ARG A 126 1.55 -5.71 12.58
C ARG A 126 0.12 -5.55 13.10
N ARG A 127 -0.07 -5.08 14.33
CA ARG A 127 -1.38 -4.76 14.89
C ARG A 127 -1.29 -3.71 15.99
N LEU A 128 -2.41 -3.07 16.27
CA LEU A 128 -2.62 -2.36 17.52
C LEU A 128 -3.23 -3.32 18.55
N LEU A 129 -2.85 -3.15 19.82
CA LEU A 129 -3.39 -3.96 20.91
C LEU A 129 -4.76 -3.43 21.36
N TYR A 130 -5.57 -4.32 21.93
CA TYR A 130 -6.78 -3.91 22.62
C TYR A 130 -6.43 -3.00 23.79
N ARG A 131 -7.28 -2.00 24.03
CA ARG A 131 -7.09 -1.11 25.17
C ARG A 131 -7.34 -1.84 26.49
N SER A 132 -6.67 -1.39 27.55
CA SER A 132 -6.78 -1.99 28.87
C SER A 132 -8.21 -2.00 29.41
N GLU A 133 -9.02 -1.00 29.06
CA GLU A 133 -10.43 -0.92 29.45
C GLU A 133 -11.26 -2.08 28.89
N GLU A 134 -11.02 -2.48 27.63
CA GLU A 134 -11.69 -3.63 27.01
C GLU A 134 -11.29 -4.94 27.69
N ILE A 135 -9.99 -5.10 27.98
CA ILE A 135 -9.46 -6.29 28.66
C ILE A 135 -10.09 -6.45 30.04
N ASN A 136 -10.26 -5.36 30.79
CA ASN A 136 -10.84 -5.38 32.13
C ASN A 136 -12.36 -5.55 32.13
N SER A 137 -13.05 -5.03 31.10
CA SER A 137 -14.52 -4.99 31.07
C SER A 137 -15.13 -6.19 30.34
N ASN A 138 -14.39 -6.83 29.44
CA ASN A 138 -14.87 -7.95 28.65
C ASN A 138 -13.95 -9.18 28.80
N PRO A 139 -14.35 -10.22 29.56
CA PRO A 139 -13.53 -11.41 29.79
C PRO A 139 -13.29 -12.25 28.53
N ASN A 140 -14.02 -12.00 27.44
CA ASN A 140 -13.81 -12.67 26.16
C ASN A 140 -12.77 -11.96 25.26
N THR A 141 -12.14 -10.89 25.74
CA THR A 141 -11.10 -10.19 24.98
C THR A 141 -9.90 -11.12 24.73
N PRO A 142 -9.43 -11.25 23.47
CA PRO A 142 -8.29 -12.10 23.16
C PRO A 142 -7.02 -11.71 23.95
N THR A 143 -6.40 -12.68 24.61
CA THR A 143 -5.19 -12.50 25.43
C THR A 143 -3.93 -12.99 24.73
N GLY A 144 -2.76 -12.59 25.21
CA GLY A 144 -1.46 -13.10 24.71
C GLY A 144 -1.03 -12.55 23.35
N LEU A 145 -1.67 -11.48 22.88
CA LEU A 145 -1.33 -10.83 21.62
C LEU A 145 -0.15 -9.86 21.80
N THR A 146 0.83 -9.93 20.90
CA THR A 146 1.92 -8.96 20.79
C THR A 146 1.71 -8.05 19.58
N VAL A 147 2.35 -6.87 19.58
CA VAL A 147 2.23 -5.88 18.50
C VAL A 147 2.77 -6.37 17.14
N ASP A 148 3.70 -7.33 17.15
CA ASP A 148 4.31 -7.93 15.96
C ASP A 148 3.59 -9.22 15.50
N THR A 149 2.52 -9.64 16.17
CA THR A 149 1.69 -10.77 15.73
C THR A 149 0.86 -10.40 14.49
N PRO A 150 0.98 -11.11 13.35
CA PRO A 150 0.20 -10.83 12.14
C PRO A 150 -1.32 -10.87 12.35
N GLN A 151 -2.06 -10.12 11.53
CA GLN A 151 -3.53 -10.23 11.46
C GLN A 151 -3.96 -11.35 10.51
N TRP A 152 -5.24 -11.70 10.51
CA TRP A 152 -5.78 -12.85 9.75
C TRP A 152 -5.55 -12.76 8.22
N PHE A 153 -5.46 -11.55 7.68
CA PHE A 153 -5.21 -11.29 6.26
C PHE A 153 -3.71 -11.24 5.92
N ASP A 154 -2.86 -11.13 6.94
CA ASP A 154 -1.44 -10.83 6.87
C ASP A 154 -0.69 -12.16 6.94
N LYS A 155 -0.55 -12.81 5.77
CA LYS A 155 -0.07 -14.20 5.61
C LYS A 155 1.28 -14.26 4.92
#